data_AF-A0A8I5T409-F1
#
_entry.id   AF-A0A8I5T409-F1
#
_cell.length_a   1.000
_cell.length_b   1.000
_cell.length_c   1.000
_cell.angle_alpha   90.00
_cell.angle_beta   90.00
_cell.angle_gamma   90.00
#
_symmetry.space_group_name_H-M   'P 1'
#
loop_
_entity.id
_entity.type
_entity.pdbx_description
1 polymer ?
#
loop_
_entity_poly.entity_id
_entity_poly.type
_entity_poly.pdbx_seq_one_letter_code
_entity_poly.pdbx_strand_id
1 'polypeptide(L)' 'MSSHKTFRIKRFLAKKQKQNRPIPQWIWMKTGNKIRYNSKRRHWRRTKLGLLGIACEVAHTFMLSEGHNHATISS' A
#
# COMPACT_ATOMS: atom_id res chain seq x y z
N MET A 1 12.88 2.46 -2.83
CA MET A 1 11.59 3.15 -2.58
C MET A 1 11.62 4.44 -3.38
N SER A 2 10.54 4.86 -4.06
CA SER A 2 10.55 6.22 -4.63
C SER A 2 10.45 7.25 -3.51
N SER A 3 11.05 8.42 -3.72
CA SER A 3 11.23 9.47 -2.72
C SER A 3 9.91 10.14 -2.31
N HIS A 4 9.15 10.64 -3.29
CA HIS A 4 7.91 11.39 -3.05
C HIS A 4 6.70 10.45 -3.02
N LYS A 5 6.21 10.15 -1.82
CA LYS A 5 5.01 9.34 -1.56
C LYS A 5 4.28 9.87 -0.34
N THR A 6 2.96 9.85 -0.38
CA THR A 6 2.12 10.17 0.78
C THR A 6 2.29 9.15 1.91
N PHE A 7 1.98 9.55 3.14
CA PHE A 7 2.11 8.68 4.32
C PHE A 7 1.26 7.40 4.22
N ARG A 8 0.02 7.51 3.70
CA ARG A 8 -0.88 6.35 3.46
C ARG A 8 -0.24 5.31 2.56
N ILE A 9 0.38 5.74 1.46
CA ILE A 9 1.08 4.85 0.52
C ILE A 9 2.30 4.21 1.19
N LYS A 10 3.11 4.99 1.93
CA LYS A 10 4.26 4.47 2.68
C LYS A 10 3.84 3.38 3.67
N ARG A 11 2.79 3.60 4.45
CA ARG A 11 2.24 2.62 5.41
C ARG A 11 1.75 1.34 4.70
N PHE A 12 1.06 1.48 3.57
CA PHE A 12 0.61 0.34 2.77
C PHE A 12 1.79 -0.50 2.26
N LEU A 13 2.81 0.16 1.70
CA LEU A 13 4.01 -0.51 1.17
C LEU A 13 4.77 -1.23 2.28
N ALA A 14 4.95 -0.60 3.44
CA ALA A 14 5.58 -1.22 4.60
C ALA A 14 4.80 -2.46 5.08
N LYS A 15 3.45 -2.38 5.14
CA LYS A 15 2.59 -3.53 5.50
C LYS A 15 2.76 -4.69 4.50
N LYS A 16 2.74 -4.40 3.19
CA LYS A 16 2.91 -5.42 2.15
C LYS A 16 4.31 -6.05 2.17
N GLN A 17 5.34 -5.29 2.51
CA GLN A 17 6.68 -5.82 2.72
C GLN A 17 6.73 -6.76 3.92
N LYS A 18 6.17 -6.36 5.07
CA LYS A 18 6.11 -7.20 6.29
C LYS A 18 5.33 -8.50 6.08
N GLN A 19 4.27 -8.48 5.26
CA GLN A 19 3.45 -9.67 4.95
C GLN A 19 4.18 -10.69 4.06
N ASN A 20 5.16 -10.25 3.26
CA ASN A 20 5.82 -11.09 2.26
C ASN A 20 6.98 -11.94 2.82
N ARG A 21 6.78 -12.55 3.99
CA ARG A 21 7.77 -13.36 4.71
C ARG A 21 7.45 -14.86 4.63
N PRO A 22 8.47 -15.76 4.72
CA PRO A 22 8.24 -17.19 4.88
C PRO A 22 7.54 -17.51 6.21
N ILE A 23 7.00 -18.73 6.30
CA ILE A 23 6.35 -19.21 7.52
C ILE A 23 7.43 -19.52 8.58
N PRO A 24 7.25 -19.08 9.83
CA PRO A 24 8.14 -19.47 10.94
C PRO A 24 8.14 -20.97 11.21
N GLN A 25 9.30 -21.54 11.51
CA GLN A 25 9.50 -22.97 11.69
C GLN A 25 8.60 -23.58 12.79
N TRP A 26 8.39 -22.88 13.90
CA TRP A 26 7.55 -23.40 15.00
C TRP A 26 6.10 -23.65 14.60
N ILE A 27 5.60 -23.02 13.52
CA ILE A 27 4.26 -23.28 12.99
C ILE A 27 4.19 -24.67 12.34
N TRP A 28 5.29 -25.15 11.75
CA TRP A 28 5.38 -26.51 11.21
C TRP A 28 5.39 -27.57 12.31
N MET A 29 5.89 -27.22 13.50
CA MET A 29 5.96 -28.13 14.65
C MET A 29 4.62 -28.26 15.38
N LYS A 30 3.60 -27.44 15.04
CA LYS A 30 2.27 -27.55 15.64
C LYS A 30 1.51 -28.77 15.10
N THR A 31 1.05 -29.63 16.01
CA THR A 31 0.23 -30.80 15.68
C THR A 31 -1.08 -30.40 15.00
N GLY A 32 -1.52 -31.19 14.02
CA GLY A 32 -2.79 -30.96 13.29
C GLY A 32 -2.77 -29.83 12.26
N ASN A 33 -1.61 -29.19 12.02
CA ASN A 33 -1.51 -28.06 11.10
C ASN A 33 -1.14 -28.50 9.67
N LYS A 34 -2.00 -28.22 8.68
CA LYS A 34 -1.77 -28.56 7.25
C LYS A 34 -0.92 -27.52 6.51
N ILE A 35 -0.66 -26.37 7.11
CA ILE A 35 -0.01 -25.22 6.46
C ILE A 35 1.49 -25.49 6.26
N ARG A 36 1.96 -25.58 5.00
CA ARG A 36 3.38 -25.80 4.66
C ARG A 36 4.10 -24.54 4.20
N TYR A 37 3.47 -23.74 3.35
CA TYR A 37 4.04 -22.51 2.81
C TYR A 37 3.02 -21.37 2.80
N ASN A 38 3.52 -20.13 2.69
CA ASN A 38 2.67 -18.95 2.63
C ASN A 38 2.14 -18.78 1.19
N SER A 39 0.91 -19.20 0.93
CA SER A 39 0.26 -19.10 -0.39
C SER A 39 0.10 -17.66 -0.89
N LYS A 40 0.09 -16.67 0.01
CA LYS A 40 -0.05 -15.24 -0.33
C LYS A 40 1.29 -14.54 -0.54
N ARG A 41 2.41 -15.28 -0.53
CA ARG A 41 3.74 -14.73 -0.82
C ARG A 41 3.79 -14.26 -2.28
N ARG A 42 4.42 -13.12 -2.53
CA ARG A 42 4.43 -12.46 -3.84
C ARG A 42 5.85 -12.14 -4.28
N HIS A 43 6.15 -12.41 -5.55
CA HIS A 43 7.37 -11.92 -6.19
C HIS A 43 7.09 -10.60 -6.96
N TRP A 44 7.99 -9.63 -6.84
CA TRP A 44 7.76 -8.27 -7.36
C TRP A 44 7.80 -8.15 -8.88
N ARG A 45 8.52 -9.04 -9.57
CA ARG A 45 8.52 -9.09 -11.04
C ARG A 45 7.22 -9.67 -11.59
N ARG A 46 6.68 -10.73 -10.97
CA ARG A 46 5.52 -11.47 -11.47
C ARG A 46 4.17 -10.80 -11.21
N THR A 47 3.98 -10.19 -10.03
CA THR A 47 2.69 -9.61 -9.65
C THR A 47 2.89 -8.21 -9.08
N LYS A 48 2.16 -7.20 -9.58
CA LYS A 48 2.28 -5.80 -9.14
C LYS A 48 1.35 -5.47 -7.97
N LEU A 49 1.69 -4.43 -7.23
CA LEU A 49 0.83 -3.88 -6.19
C LEU A 49 -0.09 -2.84 -6.84
N GLY A 50 -1.41 -3.04 -6.80
CA GLY A 50 -2.39 -2.07 -7.30
C GLY A 50 -2.46 -0.84 -6.39
N LEU A 51 -1.60 0.15 -6.64
CA LEU A 51 -1.51 1.38 -5.84
C LEU A 51 -2.51 2.46 -6.31
N LEU A 52 -3.05 2.34 -7.52
CA LEU A 52 -3.89 3.34 -8.19
C LEU A 52 -5.23 3.60 -7.49
N GLY A 53 -5.84 2.58 -6.87
CA GLY A 53 -7.11 2.75 -6.14
C GLY A 53 -6.98 3.57 -4.85
N ILE A 54 -5.77 3.81 -4.35
CA ILE A 54 -5.53 4.61 -3.12
C ILE A 54 -5.07 6.04 -3.47
N ALA A 55 -4.51 6.25 -4.67
CA ALA A 55 -4.00 7.55 -5.11
C ALA A 55 -5.08 8.43 -5.75
N CYS A 56 -6.02 7.84 -6.50
CA CYS A 56 -7.05 8.57 -7.24
C CYS A 56 -8.03 9.33 -6.32
N GLU A 57 -8.40 8.74 -5.18
CA GLU A 57 -9.30 9.39 -4.21
C GLU A 57 -8.70 10.66 -3.61
N VAL A 58 -7.38 10.69 -3.39
CA VAL A 58 -6.69 11.85 -2.78
C VAL A 58 -6.44 12.95 -3.81
N ALA A 59 -6.22 12.57 -5.08
CA ALA A 59 -6.09 13.53 -6.18
C ALA A 59 -7.41 14.24 -6.47
N HIS A 60 -8.55 13.53 -6.43
CA HIS A 60 -9.87 14.14 -6.62
C HIS A 60 -10.20 15.19 -5.55
N THR A 61 -9.86 14.93 -4.28
CA THR A 61 -10.06 15.91 -3.20
C THR A 61 -9.14 17.13 -3.32
N PHE A 62 -7.88 16.92 -3.72
CA PHE A 62 -6.92 18.03 -3.88
C PHE A 62 -7.29 18.93 -5.07
N MET A 63 -7.64 18.34 -6.21
CA MET A 63 -8.01 19.06 -7.44
C MET A 63 -9.33 19.84 -7.31
N LEU A 64 -10.26 19.43 -6.41
CA LEU A 64 -11.50 20.19 -6.13
C LEU A 64 -11.32 21.32 -5.12
N SER A 65 -10.23 21.33 -4.35
CA SER A 65 -9.98 22.37 -3.33
C SER A 65 -9.24 23.60 -3.85
N GLU A 66 -8.53 23.49 -4.97
CA GLU A 66 -7.76 24.61 -5.56
C GLU A 66 -8.63 25.54 -6.43
N GLY A 67 -9.88 25.19 -6.72
CA GLY A 67 -10.78 25.96 -7.60
C GLY A 67 -11.49 27.16 -6.97
N HIS A 68 -11.29 27.47 -5.69
CA HIS A 68 -12.12 28.47 -4.97
C HIS A 68 -11.38 29.70 -4.41
N ASN A 69 -10.07 29.85 -4.62
CA ASN A 69 -9.28 30.92 -3.96
C ASN A 69 -8.80 32.06 -4.88
N HIS A 70 -9.40 32.23 -6.06
CA HIS A 70 -9.03 33.29 -7.02
C HIS A 70 -10.18 34.26 -7.32
N ALA A 71 -10.84 34.83 -6.31
CA ALA A 71 -11.80 35.91 -6.55
C ALA A 71 -12.02 36.77 -5.29
N THR A 72 -11.01 37.49 -4.80
CA THR A 72 -11.20 38.70 -3.95
C THR A 72 -9.85 39.31 -3.57
N ILE A 73 -9.11 39.92 -4.51
CA ILE A 73 -8.26 41.08 -4.21
C ILE A 73 -8.20 41.93 -5.50
N SER A 74 -9.13 42.86 -5.65
CA SER A 74 -8.95 44.03 -6.51
C SER A 74 -9.55 45.21 -5.77
N SER A 75 -8.65 46.01 -5.19
CA SER A 75 -8.92 47.37 -4.67
C SER A 75 -9.26 48.32 -5.80
#